data_AF-A0A161MNX5-F1
#
_entry.id   AF-A0A161MNX5-F1
#
_cell.length_a   1.000
_cell.length_b   1.000
_cell.length_c   1.000
_cell.angle_alpha   90.00
_cell.angle_beta   90.00
_cell.angle_gamma   90.00
#
_symmetry.space_group_name_H-M   'P 1'
#
loop_
_entity.id
_entity.type
_entity.pdbx_description
1 polymer ?
#
loop_
_entity_poly.entity_id
_entity_poly.type
_entity_poly.pdbx_seq_one_letter_code
_entity_poly.pdbx_strand_id
1 'polypeptide(L)'
;MKKQAYSILFYISLIAFIAAFSSYSKLKQQFYGPTFFYSFSITFSIIAGCLLFSIAKYIYYTAYGLPLKHKDRDHALNINTENQYGILISMPPEELCDTDYTHNISEISINNQRTNPIVHMKYNQGLFSKPIKSQHNIKEILPLTNNNIINSIKPRQDISGLLITTNSNPLLKEISQEHTITNYTLNLQSDRTLSLEISYIMNDFQKYTHQELHNILKSKASNHRNYTLKNQETIYDLTALSLLEDIKESGPEHHWYTTRQGQIAISFFKKFPIKDILDSNRLSIDLPKELQDKLTFIHNYIQQDKKIIPQNNNYDKAICARIAHTYYNYSYEMNIYPCLSFDIVQNNNHLSKILQEEIKKNEVFKQICACSTFYLEHNIRSDSNTRSNAMTALVIRHLSNRNDFLTLTQKINDIKDPDGSIDCTKDHGDITSLLRELSHGDKKCTVPKLINRARNYVTLFLKKHIPSHLERTTTIKLNVVNVTQLSTKSQKEKIPPTTSINSSVLEGNTTQPQVHTR
;
A
#
# COMPACT_ATOMS: atom_id res chain seq x y z
N MET A 1 -12.61 34.37 -10.49
CA MET A 1 -13.25 34.85 -9.24
C MET A 1 -13.50 33.68 -8.31
N LYS A 2 -13.14 33.80 -7.02
CA LYS A 2 -13.28 32.74 -6.01
C LYS A 2 -14.77 32.47 -5.74
N LYS A 3 -15.14 31.20 -5.56
CA LYS A 3 -16.48 30.69 -5.19
C LYS A 3 -17.20 31.53 -4.11
N GLN A 4 -16.45 32.03 -3.13
CA GLN A 4 -16.93 32.91 -2.05
C GLN A 4 -17.51 34.24 -2.56
N ALA A 5 -16.92 34.85 -3.60
CA ALA A 5 -17.41 36.10 -4.16
C ALA A 5 -18.82 35.93 -4.78
N TYR A 6 -19.07 34.78 -5.42
CA TYR A 6 -20.39 34.48 -5.98
C TYR A 6 -21.45 34.16 -4.91
N SER A 7 -21.05 33.55 -3.79
CA SER A 7 -21.94 33.36 -2.63
C SER A 7 -22.38 34.72 -2.05
N ILE A 8 -21.43 35.64 -1.86
CA ILE A 8 -21.70 37.00 -1.40
C ILE A 8 -22.59 37.74 -2.40
N LEU A 9 -22.30 37.66 -3.70
CA LEU A 9 -23.11 38.28 -4.76
C LEU A 9 -24.54 37.72 -4.81
N PHE A 10 -24.73 36.42 -4.55
CA PHE A 10 -26.05 35.82 -4.46
C PHE A 10 -26.87 36.43 -3.31
N TYR A 11 -26.28 36.52 -2.10
CA TYR A 11 -26.97 37.13 -0.95
C TYR A 11 -27.27 38.60 -1.16
N ILE A 12 -26.32 39.37 -1.70
CA ILE A 12 -26.54 40.80 -2.01
C ILE A 12 -27.67 40.95 -3.03
N SER A 13 -27.67 40.14 -4.09
CA SER A 13 -28.71 40.18 -5.13
C SER A 13 -30.08 39.78 -4.58
N LEU A 14 -30.14 38.79 -3.69
CA LEU A 14 -31.37 38.36 -3.03
C LEU A 14 -31.94 39.45 -2.12
N ILE A 15 -31.08 40.07 -1.29
CA ILE A 15 -31.48 41.18 -0.42
C ILE A 15 -31.94 42.38 -1.25
N ALA A 16 -31.21 42.72 -2.32
CA ALA A 16 -31.57 43.81 -3.24
C ALA A 16 -32.90 43.54 -3.94
N PHE A 17 -33.17 42.29 -4.32
CA PHE A 17 -34.44 41.89 -4.94
C PHE A 17 -35.62 42.03 -3.96
N ILE A 18 -35.47 41.54 -2.73
CA ILE A 18 -36.49 41.66 -1.68
C ILE A 18 -36.74 43.14 -1.32
N ALA A 19 -35.66 43.94 -1.23
CA ALA A 19 -35.74 45.36 -0.96
C ALA A 19 -36.44 46.11 -2.11
N ALA A 20 -36.10 45.82 -3.36
CA ALA A 20 -36.74 46.42 -4.53
C ALA A 20 -38.24 46.09 -4.59
N PHE A 21 -38.60 44.83 -4.34
CA PHE A 21 -40.00 44.39 -4.30
C PHE A 21 -40.80 45.04 -3.15
N SER A 22 -40.19 45.16 -1.97
CA SER A 22 -40.79 45.81 -0.81
C SER A 22 -40.98 47.32 -1.03
N SER A 23 -39.97 47.98 -1.60
CA SER A 23 -40.00 49.40 -1.95
C SER A 23 -41.06 49.68 -3.01
N TYR A 24 -41.20 48.84 -4.02
CA TYR A 24 -42.30 48.94 -5.00
C TYR A 24 -43.67 48.90 -4.34
N SER A 25 -43.87 47.93 -3.45
CA SER A 25 -45.16 47.72 -2.78
C SER A 25 -45.58 48.92 -1.93
N LYS A 26 -44.62 49.63 -1.32
CA LYS A 26 -44.85 50.88 -0.57
C LYS A 26 -45.02 52.10 -1.49
N LEU A 27 -44.14 52.25 -2.48
CA LEU A 27 -44.07 53.46 -3.32
C LEU A 27 -45.16 53.51 -4.38
N LYS A 28 -45.69 52.38 -4.85
CA LYS A 28 -46.83 52.35 -5.80
C LYS A 28 -48.08 53.03 -5.27
N GLN A 29 -48.23 53.11 -3.94
CA GLN A 29 -49.35 53.80 -3.29
C GLN A 29 -49.19 55.32 -3.30
N GLN A 30 -47.95 55.83 -3.41
CA GLN A 30 -47.64 57.26 -3.34
C GLN A 30 -47.35 57.88 -4.70
N PHE A 31 -46.81 57.11 -5.65
CA PHE A 31 -46.45 57.58 -6.98
C PHE A 31 -47.20 56.76 -8.04
N TYR A 32 -48.20 57.37 -8.67
CA TYR A 32 -48.98 56.76 -9.75
C TYR A 32 -48.66 57.48 -11.07
N GLY A 33 -47.89 56.84 -11.94
CA GLY A 33 -47.52 57.41 -13.23
C GLY A 33 -46.68 56.47 -14.11
N PRO A 34 -46.79 56.58 -15.45
CA PRO A 34 -46.10 55.69 -16.37
C PRO A 34 -44.56 55.78 -16.25
N THR A 35 -44.00 56.96 -16.01
CA THR A 35 -42.55 57.18 -15.85
C THR A 35 -41.96 56.45 -14.63
N PHE A 36 -42.69 56.46 -13.50
CA PHE A 36 -42.30 55.70 -12.31
C PHE A 36 -42.31 54.19 -12.59
N PHE A 37 -43.35 53.71 -13.29
CA PHE A 37 -43.46 52.31 -13.66
C PHE A 37 -42.32 51.85 -14.59
N TYR A 38 -41.98 52.63 -15.63
CA TYR A 38 -40.88 52.31 -16.54
C TYR A 38 -39.51 52.28 -15.84
N SER A 39 -39.21 53.31 -15.03
CA SER A 39 -37.94 53.39 -14.30
C SER A 39 -37.79 52.25 -13.28
N PHE A 40 -38.87 51.93 -12.55
CA PHE A 40 -38.88 50.79 -11.65
C PHE A 40 -38.71 49.48 -12.41
N SER A 41 -39.42 49.29 -13.53
CA SER A 41 -39.33 48.06 -14.34
C SER A 41 -37.92 47.81 -14.87
N ILE A 42 -37.21 48.85 -15.33
CA ILE A 42 -35.81 48.73 -15.78
C ILE A 42 -34.91 48.31 -14.62
N THR A 43 -35.00 49.01 -13.49
CA THR A 43 -34.17 48.74 -12.30
C THR A 43 -34.42 47.33 -11.75
N PHE A 44 -35.70 46.94 -11.67
CA PHE A 44 -36.11 45.61 -11.25
C PHE A 44 -35.62 44.52 -12.20
N SER A 45 -35.66 44.76 -13.51
CA SER A 45 -35.14 43.83 -14.53
C SER A 45 -33.63 43.61 -14.39
N ILE A 46 -32.86 44.65 -14.08
CA ILE A 46 -31.42 44.54 -13.82
C ILE A 46 -31.16 43.69 -12.57
N ILE A 47 -31.86 43.96 -11.47
CA ILE A 47 -31.72 43.20 -10.21
C ILE A 47 -32.14 41.73 -10.41
N ALA A 48 -33.24 41.50 -11.11
CA ALA A 48 -33.71 40.16 -11.45
C ALA A 48 -32.71 39.41 -12.35
N GLY A 49 -32.12 40.08 -13.33
CA GLY A 49 -31.06 39.51 -14.18
C GLY A 49 -29.83 39.07 -13.38
N CYS A 50 -29.37 39.90 -12.44
CA CYS A 50 -28.27 39.56 -11.53
C CYS A 50 -28.60 38.37 -10.61
N LEU A 51 -29.84 38.29 -10.12
CA LEU A 51 -30.31 37.15 -9.33
C LEU A 51 -30.31 35.86 -10.17
N LEU A 52 -30.87 35.91 -11.39
CA LEU A 52 -30.93 34.76 -12.30
C LEU A 52 -29.53 34.27 -12.69
N PHE A 53 -28.61 35.18 -12.98
CA PHE A 53 -27.21 34.84 -13.23
C PHE A 53 -26.56 34.14 -12.02
N SER A 54 -26.81 34.64 -10.81
CA SER A 54 -26.30 34.03 -9.57
C SER A 54 -26.90 32.64 -9.33
N ILE A 55 -28.20 32.45 -9.60
CA ILE A 55 -28.87 31.14 -9.53
C ILE A 55 -28.28 30.16 -10.56
N ALA A 56 -28.09 30.60 -11.81
CA ALA A 56 -27.48 29.78 -12.85
C ALA A 56 -26.06 29.33 -12.46
N LYS A 57 -25.26 30.23 -11.87
CA LYS A 57 -23.94 29.88 -11.32
C LYS A 57 -24.03 28.93 -10.13
N TYR A 58 -24.99 29.12 -9.24
CA TYR A 58 -25.24 28.19 -8.13
C TYR A 58 -25.53 26.77 -8.65
N ILE A 59 -26.44 26.63 -9.62
CA ILE A 59 -26.78 25.36 -10.27
C ILE A 59 -25.56 24.75 -10.98
N TYR A 60 -24.78 25.55 -11.69
CA TYR A 60 -23.55 25.08 -12.31
C TYR A 60 -22.57 24.49 -11.29
N TYR A 61 -22.38 25.16 -10.15
CA TYR A 61 -21.46 24.70 -9.11
C TYR A 61 -22.02 23.54 -8.25
N THR A 62 -23.33 23.35 -8.15
CA THR A 62 -23.94 22.16 -7.51
C THR A 62 -23.85 20.96 -8.44
N ALA A 63 -24.05 21.15 -9.74
CA ALA A 63 -24.00 20.09 -10.75
C ALA A 63 -22.57 19.69 -11.12
N TYR A 64 -21.57 20.53 -10.85
CA TYR A 64 -20.16 20.20 -11.07
C TYR A 64 -19.70 19.09 -10.12
N GLY A 65 -18.93 18.12 -10.60
CA GLY A 65 -18.35 17.02 -9.81
C GLY A 65 -18.74 15.63 -10.29
N LEU A 66 -18.43 14.64 -9.47
CA LEU A 66 -18.62 13.22 -9.74
C LEU A 66 -19.95 12.76 -9.16
N PRO A 67 -20.93 12.34 -9.98
CA PRO A 67 -22.17 11.78 -9.47
C PRO A 67 -21.88 10.41 -8.84
N LEU A 68 -22.39 10.20 -7.64
CA LEU A 68 -22.35 8.90 -6.97
C LEU A 68 -23.56 8.07 -7.42
N LYS A 69 -23.32 6.97 -8.11
CA LYS A 69 -24.38 6.03 -8.51
C LYS A 69 -24.55 4.95 -7.45
N HIS A 70 -25.77 4.51 -7.21
CA HIS A 70 -26.02 3.31 -6.41
C HIS A 70 -26.26 2.13 -7.36
N LYS A 71 -25.61 1.00 -7.10
CA LYS A 71 -25.89 -0.26 -7.78
C LYS A 71 -25.77 -1.40 -6.78
N ASP A 72 -26.55 -2.45 -7.00
CA ASP A 72 -26.28 -3.73 -6.35
C ASP A 72 -24.93 -4.28 -6.81
N ARG A 73 -24.39 -5.19 -6.00
CA ARG A 73 -23.07 -5.80 -6.23
C ARG A 73 -22.92 -6.41 -7.61
N ASP A 74 -23.88 -7.21 -8.06
CA ASP A 74 -23.70 -8.03 -9.28
C ASP A 74 -23.71 -7.13 -10.53
N HIS A 75 -24.54 -6.09 -10.53
CA HIS A 75 -24.54 -5.08 -11.60
C HIS A 75 -23.35 -4.11 -11.52
N ALA A 76 -22.88 -3.76 -10.31
CA ALA A 76 -21.70 -2.91 -10.13
C ALA A 76 -20.42 -3.60 -10.62
N LEU A 77 -20.28 -4.89 -10.33
CA LEU A 77 -19.10 -5.70 -10.69
C LEU A 77 -19.09 -6.18 -12.15
N ASN A 78 -20.11 -5.86 -12.96
CA ASN A 78 -20.13 -6.16 -14.39
C ASN A 78 -19.26 -5.17 -15.19
N ILE A 79 -17.96 -5.16 -14.91
CA ILE A 79 -16.97 -4.30 -15.55
C ILE A 79 -16.39 -5.02 -16.77
N ASN A 80 -16.37 -4.37 -17.93
CA ASN A 80 -15.64 -4.90 -19.08
C ASN A 80 -14.13 -4.70 -18.87
N THR A 81 -13.45 -5.74 -18.37
CA THR A 81 -12.02 -5.68 -18.04
C THR A 81 -11.09 -5.53 -19.24
N GLU A 82 -11.59 -5.57 -20.47
CA GLU A 82 -10.75 -5.25 -21.64
C GLU A 82 -10.53 -3.74 -21.77
N ASN A 83 -11.52 -2.93 -21.37
CA ASN A 83 -11.52 -1.48 -21.60
C ASN A 83 -11.53 -0.67 -20.30
N GLN A 84 -11.93 -1.28 -19.19
CA GLN A 84 -12.13 -0.60 -17.91
C GLN A 84 -11.62 -1.44 -16.75
N TYR A 85 -11.07 -0.77 -15.73
CA TYR A 85 -10.69 -1.41 -14.48
C TYR A 85 -11.47 -0.80 -13.32
N GLY A 86 -11.68 -1.60 -12.27
CA GLY A 86 -12.28 -1.15 -11.03
C GLY A 86 -11.23 -0.96 -9.93
N ILE A 87 -11.46 -0.03 -9.03
CA ILE A 87 -10.78 0.07 -7.74
C ILE A 87 -11.87 0.03 -6.69
N LEU A 88 -11.95 -1.09 -5.96
CA LEU A 88 -12.95 -1.32 -4.93
C LEU A 88 -12.37 -0.97 -3.57
N ILE A 89 -12.95 0.02 -2.91
CA ILE A 89 -12.67 0.39 -1.53
C ILE A 89 -13.75 -0.27 -0.67
N SER A 90 -13.42 -1.41 -0.08
CA SER A 90 -14.35 -2.22 0.72
C SER A 90 -14.53 -1.62 2.10
N MET A 91 -15.78 -1.40 2.49
CA MET A 91 -16.16 -0.83 3.77
C MET A 91 -17.50 -1.43 4.22
N PRO A 92 -17.76 -1.51 5.54
CA PRO A 92 -18.97 -2.10 6.06
C PRO A 92 -20.23 -1.26 5.67
N PRO A 93 -21.41 -1.88 5.52
CA PRO A 93 -22.64 -1.21 5.10
C PRO A 93 -23.07 -0.03 5.99
N GLU A 94 -22.69 -0.06 7.26
CA GLU A 94 -23.01 0.98 8.23
C GLU A 94 -22.34 2.32 7.86
N GLU A 95 -21.07 2.29 7.42
CA GLU A 95 -20.30 3.47 6.98
C GLU A 95 -20.80 4.04 5.64
N LEU A 96 -21.49 3.21 4.85
CA LEU A 96 -22.10 3.62 3.58
C LEU A 96 -23.38 4.42 3.76
N CYS A 97 -24.09 4.25 4.87
CA CYS A 97 -25.32 4.99 5.18
C CYS A 97 -25.06 6.49 5.35
N ASP A 98 -23.84 6.86 5.74
CA ASP A 98 -23.44 8.24 5.92
C ASP A 98 -23.08 8.96 4.62
N THR A 99 -23.12 8.30 3.47
CA THR A 99 -22.77 8.91 2.17
C THR A 99 -23.85 9.92 1.72
N ASP A 100 -23.44 11.08 1.20
CA ASP A 100 -24.40 12.08 0.68
C ASP A 100 -24.70 11.83 -0.80
N TYR A 101 -25.93 11.37 -1.09
CA TYR A 101 -26.40 11.07 -2.45
C TYR A 101 -27.00 12.29 -3.16
N THR A 102 -27.20 13.40 -2.44
CA THR A 102 -27.87 14.60 -2.97
C THR A 102 -26.89 15.56 -3.64
N HIS A 103 -25.59 15.39 -3.40
CA HIS A 103 -24.54 16.27 -3.90
C HIS A 103 -23.47 15.49 -4.67
N ASN A 104 -22.94 16.11 -5.73
CA ASN A 104 -21.83 15.53 -6.47
C ASN A 104 -20.54 15.56 -5.65
N ILE A 105 -19.73 14.51 -5.77
CA ILE A 105 -18.46 14.40 -5.09
C ILE A 105 -17.45 15.29 -5.81
N SER A 106 -16.77 16.12 -5.04
CA SER A 106 -15.75 17.04 -5.54
C SER A 106 -14.33 16.49 -5.37
N GLU A 107 -14.14 15.63 -4.38
CA GLU A 107 -12.85 15.02 -4.06
C GLU A 107 -13.09 13.72 -3.28
N ILE A 108 -12.35 12.67 -3.61
CA ILE A 108 -12.18 11.47 -2.78
C ILE A 108 -10.69 11.32 -2.52
N SER A 109 -10.28 11.29 -1.25
CA SER A 109 -8.90 10.99 -0.88
C SER A 109 -8.84 9.88 0.16
N ILE A 110 -7.84 9.02 0.04
CA ILE A 110 -7.54 8.01 1.05
C ILE A 110 -6.14 8.29 1.57
N ASN A 111 -6.01 8.39 2.89
CA ASN A 111 -4.72 8.46 3.54
C ASN A 111 -4.46 7.19 4.36
N ASN A 112 -3.42 6.44 3.97
CA ASN A 112 -3.00 5.19 4.61
C ASN A 112 -1.83 5.36 5.58
N GLN A 113 -1.47 6.59 5.96
CA GLN A 113 -0.41 6.86 6.94
C GLN A 113 -0.76 6.41 8.36
N ARG A 114 -1.99 5.92 8.61
CA ARG A 114 -2.44 5.39 9.90
C ARG A 114 -2.79 3.90 9.76
N THR A 115 -2.69 3.17 10.87
CA THR A 115 -3.00 1.74 10.97
C THR A 115 -4.40 1.38 10.43
N ASN A 116 -5.35 2.32 10.48
CA ASN A 116 -6.65 2.20 9.82
C ASN A 116 -6.78 3.30 8.76
N PRO A 117 -6.92 2.93 7.47
CA PRO A 117 -7.07 3.91 6.42
C PRO A 117 -8.45 4.57 6.47
N ILE A 118 -8.51 5.86 6.12
CA ILE A 118 -9.72 6.69 6.19
C ILE A 118 -10.00 7.24 4.79
N VAL A 119 -11.25 7.12 4.33
CA VAL A 119 -11.71 7.77 3.10
C VAL A 119 -12.28 9.13 3.45
N HIS A 120 -11.76 10.19 2.87
CA HIS A 120 -12.35 11.52 2.93
C HIS A 120 -13.09 11.81 1.62
N MET A 121 -14.38 12.11 1.72
CA MET A 121 -15.20 12.56 0.60
C MET A 121 -15.66 13.99 0.84
N LYS A 122 -15.37 14.87 -0.11
CA LYS A 122 -15.83 16.27 -0.10
C LYS A 122 -16.90 16.45 -1.15
N TYR A 123 -18.06 16.98 -0.78
CA TYR A 123 -19.19 17.17 -1.70
C TYR A 123 -19.33 18.61 -2.18
N ASN A 124 -19.87 18.80 -3.38
CA ASN A 124 -20.18 20.11 -3.95
C ASN A 124 -21.59 20.54 -3.56
N GLN A 125 -21.70 21.46 -2.60
CA GLN A 125 -22.96 22.12 -2.23
C GLN A 125 -23.15 23.48 -2.94
N GLY A 126 -22.87 23.56 -4.24
CA GLY A 126 -23.12 24.81 -4.97
C GLY A 126 -22.17 25.89 -4.55
N LEU A 127 -22.68 27.04 -4.08
CA LEU A 127 -21.88 28.18 -3.59
C LEU A 127 -21.44 28.05 -2.11
N PHE A 128 -21.88 27.00 -1.40
CA PHE A 128 -21.60 26.82 0.03
C PHE A 128 -20.31 26.03 0.30
N SER A 129 -19.90 25.99 1.58
CA SER A 129 -18.77 25.19 2.05
C SER A 129 -19.01 23.72 1.72
N LYS A 130 -17.92 23.02 1.35
CA LYS A 130 -17.98 21.61 1.01
C LYS A 130 -18.07 20.82 2.33
N PRO A 131 -19.15 20.08 2.63
CA PRO A 131 -19.13 19.15 3.74
C PRO A 131 -18.06 18.09 3.44
N ILE A 132 -17.27 17.77 4.45
CA ILE A 132 -16.29 16.69 4.41
C ILE A 132 -16.88 15.56 5.24
N LYS A 133 -17.07 14.40 4.63
CA LYS A 133 -17.41 13.17 5.35
C LYS A 133 -16.20 12.27 5.35
N SER A 134 -15.93 11.68 6.50
CA SER A 134 -14.86 10.71 6.69
C SER A 134 -15.51 9.36 6.92
N GLN A 135 -15.12 8.35 6.14
CA GLN A 135 -15.52 6.97 6.34
C GLN A 135 -14.37 6.21 6.95
N HIS A 136 -14.68 5.49 8.02
CA HIS A 136 -13.72 4.72 8.79
C HIS A 136 -13.84 3.23 8.43
N ASN A 137 -13.00 2.40 9.04
CA ASN A 137 -13.11 0.95 8.98
C ASN A 137 -13.05 0.34 7.56
N ILE A 138 -12.22 0.93 6.68
CA ILE A 138 -11.91 0.33 5.38
C ILE A 138 -11.31 -1.06 5.63
N LYS A 139 -11.96 -2.09 5.07
CA LYS A 139 -11.51 -3.48 5.20
C LYS A 139 -10.35 -3.78 4.28
N GLU A 140 -10.48 -3.39 3.01
CA GLU A 140 -9.50 -3.67 1.96
C GLU A 140 -9.69 -2.72 0.76
N ILE A 141 -8.64 -2.52 -0.02
CA ILE A 141 -8.68 -1.83 -1.31
C ILE A 141 -8.20 -2.81 -2.36
N LEU A 142 -9.04 -3.11 -3.36
CA LEU A 142 -8.80 -4.15 -4.35
C LEU A 142 -8.84 -3.61 -5.79
N PRO A 143 -7.80 -3.82 -6.60
CA PRO A 143 -7.82 -3.53 -8.03
C PRO A 143 -8.55 -4.66 -8.77
N LEU A 144 -9.59 -4.31 -9.52
CA LEU A 144 -10.38 -5.22 -10.35
C LEU A 144 -9.93 -5.09 -11.82
N THR A 145 -8.83 -5.78 -12.16
CA THR A 145 -8.17 -5.66 -13.48
C THR A 145 -8.41 -6.84 -14.42
N ASN A 146 -9.07 -7.89 -13.95
CA ASN A 146 -9.45 -9.05 -14.77
C ASN A 146 -10.68 -9.78 -14.20
N ASN A 147 -11.26 -10.64 -15.03
CA ASN A 147 -12.46 -11.40 -14.68
C ASN A 147 -12.24 -12.42 -13.56
N ASN A 148 -11.03 -12.96 -13.38
CA ASN A 148 -10.76 -13.93 -12.32
C ASN A 148 -10.87 -13.28 -10.93
N ILE A 149 -10.32 -12.07 -10.77
CA ILE A 149 -10.42 -11.28 -9.53
C ILE A 149 -11.88 -10.89 -9.28
N ILE A 150 -12.60 -10.44 -10.32
CA ILE A 150 -14.01 -10.08 -10.17
C ILE A 150 -14.84 -11.31 -9.75
N ASN A 151 -14.59 -12.47 -10.36
CA ASN A 151 -15.32 -13.70 -10.07
C ASN A 151 -15.01 -14.28 -8.69
N SER A 152 -13.83 -14.02 -8.11
CA SER A 152 -13.53 -14.40 -6.72
C SER A 152 -14.22 -13.49 -5.69
N ILE A 153 -14.55 -12.26 -6.08
CA ILE A 153 -15.21 -11.25 -5.25
C ILE A 153 -16.73 -11.38 -5.28
N LYS A 154 -17.32 -11.66 -6.45
CA LYS A 154 -18.78 -11.85 -6.62
C LYS A 154 -19.44 -12.75 -5.57
N PRO A 155 -18.92 -13.92 -5.17
CA PRO A 155 -19.58 -14.78 -4.18
C PRO A 155 -19.51 -14.23 -2.75
N ARG A 156 -18.63 -13.27 -2.45
CA ARG A 156 -18.44 -12.74 -1.10
C ARG A 156 -19.62 -11.88 -0.67
N GLN A 157 -20.25 -12.24 0.45
CA GLN A 157 -21.42 -11.56 1.01
C GLN A 157 -21.05 -10.37 1.90
N ASP A 158 -19.78 -10.26 2.30
CA ASP A 158 -19.26 -9.23 3.19
C ASP A 158 -18.73 -7.99 2.46
N ILE A 159 -18.87 -7.96 1.12
CA ILE A 159 -18.33 -6.92 0.25
C ILE A 159 -19.40 -5.87 -0.05
N SER A 160 -19.16 -4.69 0.50
CA SER A 160 -19.83 -3.43 0.18
C SER A 160 -18.78 -2.34 0.09
N GLY A 161 -19.05 -1.25 -0.62
CA GLY A 161 -18.13 -0.12 -0.60
C GLY A 161 -18.24 0.86 -1.76
N LEU A 162 -17.13 1.53 -2.07
CA LEU A 162 -17.02 2.44 -3.21
C LEU A 162 -16.23 1.77 -4.32
N LEU A 163 -16.83 1.66 -5.50
CA LEU A 163 -16.21 1.19 -6.71
C LEU A 163 -15.92 2.38 -7.63
N ILE A 164 -14.63 2.65 -7.85
CA ILE A 164 -14.17 3.66 -8.82
C ILE A 164 -13.81 2.92 -10.10
N THR A 165 -14.56 3.16 -11.17
CA THR A 165 -14.29 2.57 -12.50
C THR A 165 -13.47 3.54 -13.33
N THR A 166 -12.34 3.09 -13.88
CA THR A 166 -11.44 3.87 -14.72
C THR A 166 -11.30 3.24 -16.09
N ASN A 167 -10.72 3.98 -17.03
CA ASN A 167 -10.20 3.36 -18.26
C ASN A 167 -9.11 2.33 -17.92
N SER A 168 -8.94 1.33 -18.77
CA SER A 168 -7.89 0.33 -18.64
C SER A 168 -6.50 0.97 -18.71
N ASN A 169 -5.61 0.54 -17.83
CA ASN A 169 -4.21 1.00 -17.78
C ASN A 169 -3.25 -0.21 -17.67
N PRO A 170 -2.40 -0.49 -18.67
CA PRO A 170 -1.52 -1.66 -18.66
C PRO A 170 -0.63 -1.77 -17.42
N LEU A 171 -0.10 -0.65 -16.91
CA LEU A 171 0.76 -0.62 -15.73
C LEU A 171 -0.01 -1.02 -14.46
N LEU A 172 -1.25 -0.55 -14.29
CA LEU A 172 -2.10 -0.99 -13.17
C LEU A 172 -2.37 -2.50 -13.26
N LYS A 173 -2.59 -3.03 -14.47
CA LYS A 173 -2.80 -4.47 -14.69
C LYS A 173 -1.57 -5.28 -14.27
N GLU A 174 -0.39 -4.93 -14.79
CA GLU A 174 0.89 -5.59 -14.47
C GLU A 174 1.13 -5.61 -12.96
N ILE A 175 1.08 -4.45 -12.31
CA ILE A 175 1.34 -4.34 -10.86
C ILE A 175 0.33 -5.16 -10.05
N SER A 176 -0.95 -5.12 -10.41
CA SER A 176 -2.00 -5.85 -9.69
C SER A 176 -1.94 -7.37 -9.83
N GLN A 177 -1.28 -7.88 -10.87
CA GLN A 177 -1.29 -9.31 -11.20
C GLN A 177 0.04 -9.98 -10.91
N GLU A 178 1.15 -9.25 -11.00
CA GLU A 178 2.50 -9.80 -10.85
C GLU A 178 3.14 -9.49 -9.50
N HIS A 179 2.60 -8.54 -8.73
CA HIS A 179 3.23 -8.03 -7.51
C HIS A 179 2.29 -8.07 -6.31
N THR A 180 2.90 -8.13 -5.12
CA THR A 180 2.16 -8.08 -3.86
C THR A 180 1.95 -6.63 -3.48
N ILE A 181 0.73 -6.13 -3.60
CA ILE A 181 0.40 -4.76 -3.22
C ILE A 181 0.35 -4.63 -1.71
N THR A 182 1.09 -3.67 -1.18
CA THR A 182 1.19 -3.39 0.26
C THR A 182 0.33 -2.20 0.65
N ASN A 183 0.17 -1.22 -0.25
CA ASN A 183 -0.50 0.02 0.06
C ASN A 183 -1.16 0.70 -1.16
N TYR A 184 -2.21 1.47 -0.89
CA TYR A 184 -2.90 2.32 -1.86
C TYR A 184 -3.16 3.72 -1.29
N THR A 185 -2.56 4.74 -1.88
CA THR A 185 -2.99 6.13 -1.65
C THR A 185 -3.72 6.59 -2.90
N LEU A 186 -4.89 7.20 -2.74
CA LEU A 186 -5.61 7.73 -3.89
C LEU A 186 -6.12 9.15 -3.64
N ASN A 187 -6.16 9.92 -4.72
CA ASN A 187 -6.73 11.25 -4.76
C ASN A 187 -7.49 11.43 -6.08
N LEU A 188 -8.81 11.43 -5.99
CA LEU A 188 -9.73 11.66 -7.09
C LEU A 188 -10.28 13.08 -7.01
N GLN A 189 -10.11 13.85 -8.08
CA GLN A 189 -10.58 15.21 -8.19
C GLN A 189 -11.90 15.30 -9.00
N SER A 190 -12.61 16.42 -8.83
CA SER A 190 -13.90 16.70 -9.48
C SER A 190 -13.88 16.67 -11.02
N ASP A 191 -12.71 16.80 -11.63
CA ASP A 191 -12.48 16.76 -13.08
C ASP A 191 -12.32 15.32 -13.62
N ARG A 192 -12.56 14.30 -12.77
CA ARG A 192 -12.38 12.86 -13.05
C ARG A 192 -10.92 12.41 -13.14
N THR A 193 -9.97 13.26 -12.76
CA THR A 193 -8.57 12.86 -12.65
C THR A 193 -8.35 12.11 -11.34
N LEU A 194 -7.95 10.84 -11.43
CA LEU A 194 -7.52 10.01 -10.31
C LEU A 194 -6.00 9.89 -10.32
N SER A 195 -5.36 10.33 -9.24
CA SER A 195 -3.98 9.97 -8.92
C SER A 195 -4.00 8.78 -7.99
N LEU A 196 -3.52 7.63 -8.45
CA LEU A 196 -3.41 6.40 -7.69
C LEU A 196 -1.93 6.10 -7.45
N GLU A 197 -1.50 6.21 -6.20
CA GLU A 197 -0.19 5.79 -5.76
C GLU A 197 -0.30 4.37 -5.19
N ILE A 198 0.52 3.46 -5.71
CA ILE A 198 0.51 2.04 -5.39
C ILE A 198 1.89 1.69 -4.86
N SER A 199 1.95 1.20 -3.64
CA SER A 199 3.15 0.57 -3.09
C SER A 199 3.02 -0.95 -3.24
N TYR A 200 4.07 -1.58 -3.76
CA TYR A 200 4.07 -3.01 -4.04
C TYR A 200 5.46 -3.62 -3.84
N ILE A 201 5.48 -4.89 -3.46
CA ILE A 201 6.69 -5.70 -3.33
C ILE A 201 6.94 -6.39 -4.66
N MET A 202 8.11 -6.13 -5.26
CA MET A 202 8.56 -6.78 -6.49
C MET A 202 9.05 -8.20 -6.16
N ASN A 203 8.37 -9.21 -6.70
CA ASN A 203 8.67 -10.62 -6.40
C ASN A 203 9.81 -11.19 -7.27
N ASP A 204 10.18 -10.53 -8.37
CA ASP A 204 11.19 -11.02 -9.32
C ASP A 204 12.48 -10.20 -9.27
N PHE A 205 13.54 -10.80 -8.72
CA PHE A 205 14.89 -10.22 -8.67
C PHE A 205 15.49 -9.92 -10.05
N GLN A 206 14.97 -10.52 -11.14
CA GLN A 206 15.40 -10.21 -12.50
C GLN A 206 14.94 -8.82 -12.95
N LYS A 207 13.85 -8.30 -12.38
CA LYS A 207 13.32 -6.94 -12.66
C LYS A 207 13.99 -5.85 -11.81
N TYR A 208 15.00 -6.19 -11.01
CA TYR A 208 15.73 -5.23 -10.19
C TYR A 208 16.72 -4.45 -11.05
N THR A 209 16.78 -3.15 -10.82
CA THR A 209 17.79 -2.27 -11.39
C THR A 209 19.17 -2.64 -10.86
N HIS A 210 20.20 -2.26 -11.61
CA HIS A 210 21.58 -2.46 -11.19
C HIS A 210 21.86 -1.84 -9.81
N GLN A 211 21.33 -0.65 -9.54
CA GLN A 211 21.49 0.05 -8.26
C GLN A 211 20.82 -0.67 -7.09
N GLU A 212 19.61 -1.22 -7.29
CA GLU A 212 18.93 -1.98 -6.24
C GLU A 212 19.70 -3.26 -5.91
N LEU A 213 20.21 -3.99 -6.92
CA LEU A 213 21.06 -5.15 -6.71
C LEU A 213 22.39 -4.77 -6.04
N HIS A 214 22.98 -3.63 -6.40
CA HIS A 214 24.19 -3.08 -5.76
C HIS A 214 23.96 -2.83 -4.26
N ASN A 215 22.85 -2.18 -3.91
CA ASN A 215 22.50 -1.92 -2.52
C ASN A 215 22.28 -3.23 -1.73
N ILE A 216 21.60 -4.21 -2.34
CA ILE A 216 21.42 -5.55 -1.76
C ILE A 216 22.77 -6.23 -1.51
N LEU A 217 23.68 -6.19 -2.48
CA LEU A 217 25.01 -6.80 -2.37
C LEU A 217 25.86 -6.13 -1.27
N LYS A 218 25.71 -4.82 -1.05
CA LYS A 218 26.35 -4.07 0.05
C LYS A 218 25.76 -4.37 1.43
N SER A 219 24.56 -4.94 1.51
CA SER A 219 23.90 -5.22 2.79
C SER A 219 24.71 -6.21 3.62
N LYS A 220 24.62 -6.05 4.95
CA LYS A 220 25.34 -6.88 5.91
C LYS A 220 24.80 -8.31 5.91
N ALA A 221 25.68 -9.30 5.97
CA ALA A 221 25.31 -10.68 6.14
C ALA A 221 25.21 -11.11 7.62
N SER A 222 24.26 -11.99 7.93
CA SER A 222 24.21 -12.80 9.15
C SER A 222 25.03 -14.08 8.94
N ASN A 223 26.04 -14.28 9.77
CA ASN A 223 26.98 -15.39 9.68
C ASN A 223 26.29 -16.76 9.88
N HIS A 224 26.63 -17.75 9.04
CA HIS A 224 26.30 -19.16 9.27
C HIS A 224 27.44 -20.13 8.92
N ARG A 225 28.69 -19.68 8.72
CA ARG A 225 29.81 -20.58 8.41
C ARG A 225 30.94 -20.45 9.44
N ASN A 226 31.59 -21.57 9.74
CA ASN A 226 32.65 -21.75 10.75
C ASN A 226 33.95 -20.96 10.51
N TYR A 227 33.88 -19.81 9.84
CA TYR A 227 35.02 -18.94 9.60
C TYR A 227 35.07 -17.82 10.64
N THR A 228 36.28 -17.49 11.07
CA THR A 228 36.56 -16.52 12.12
C THR A 228 36.03 -15.15 11.73
N LEU A 229 35.16 -14.57 12.57
CA LEU A 229 34.50 -13.28 12.38
C LEU A 229 35.49 -12.17 11.98
N LYS A 230 35.37 -11.67 10.74
CA LYS A 230 35.72 -10.28 10.42
C LYS A 230 34.43 -9.48 10.38
N ASN A 231 34.41 -8.33 11.06
CA ASN A 231 33.19 -7.61 11.48
C ASN A 231 32.33 -6.99 10.35
N GLN A 232 32.52 -7.34 9.08
CA GLN A 232 31.89 -6.65 7.94
C GLN A 232 31.59 -7.56 6.73
N GLU A 233 31.20 -8.82 6.95
CA GLU A 233 30.75 -9.67 5.84
C GLU A 233 29.47 -9.11 5.19
N THR A 234 29.47 -9.08 3.86
CA THR A 234 28.35 -8.60 3.04
C THR A 234 27.69 -9.73 2.26
N ILE A 235 26.51 -9.47 1.72
CA ILE A 235 25.85 -10.39 0.79
C ILE A 235 26.70 -10.60 -0.47
N TYR A 236 27.48 -9.61 -0.88
CA TYR A 236 28.46 -9.75 -1.94
C TYR A 236 29.49 -10.84 -1.64
N ASP A 237 30.08 -10.83 -0.45
CA ASP A 237 31.11 -11.80 -0.06
C ASP A 237 30.59 -13.24 -0.13
N LEU A 238 29.39 -13.48 0.40
CA LEU A 238 28.78 -14.82 0.39
C LEU A 238 28.32 -15.25 -1.00
N THR A 239 27.85 -14.32 -1.82
CA THR A 239 27.48 -14.58 -3.22
C THR A 239 28.71 -14.94 -4.04
N ALA A 240 29.79 -14.16 -3.91
CA ALA A 240 31.08 -14.39 -4.54
C ALA A 240 31.66 -15.75 -4.13
N LEU A 241 31.65 -16.07 -2.82
CA LEU A 241 32.10 -17.36 -2.31
C LEU A 241 31.34 -18.52 -2.97
N SER A 242 30.00 -18.48 -2.96
CA SER A 242 29.19 -19.55 -3.54
C SER A 242 29.46 -19.75 -5.04
N LEU A 243 29.70 -18.67 -5.79
CA LEU A 243 30.02 -18.76 -7.21
C LEU A 243 31.40 -19.38 -7.46
N LEU A 244 32.37 -19.09 -6.59
CA LEU A 244 33.72 -19.68 -6.68
C LEU A 244 33.72 -21.16 -6.27
N GLU A 245 32.89 -21.55 -5.29
CA GLU A 245 32.68 -22.93 -4.84
C GLU A 245 32.00 -23.80 -5.91
N ASP A 246 31.10 -23.25 -6.72
CA ASP A 246 30.41 -23.98 -7.80
C ASP A 246 31.36 -24.44 -8.93
N ILE A 247 32.51 -23.80 -9.06
CA ILE A 247 33.54 -24.15 -10.05
C ILE A 247 34.29 -25.37 -9.49
N LYS A 248 34.01 -26.56 -10.00
CA LYS A 248 34.59 -27.81 -9.46
C LYS A 248 36.10 -27.95 -9.72
N GLU A 249 36.60 -27.45 -10.84
CA GLU A 249 38.02 -27.60 -11.21
C GLU A 249 38.87 -26.44 -10.66
N SER A 250 40.11 -26.73 -10.27
CA SER A 250 41.09 -25.74 -9.82
C SER A 250 42.12 -25.45 -10.93
N GLY A 251 42.41 -24.17 -11.16
CA GLY A 251 43.48 -23.74 -12.08
C GLY A 251 43.08 -23.61 -13.57
N PRO A 252 43.75 -22.74 -14.33
CA PRO A 252 43.37 -22.37 -15.70
C PRO A 252 43.53 -23.48 -16.74
N GLU A 253 44.33 -24.50 -16.43
CA GLU A 253 44.63 -25.65 -17.30
C GLU A 253 43.38 -26.51 -17.57
N HIS A 254 42.41 -26.48 -16.66
CA HIS A 254 41.15 -27.21 -16.79
C HIS A 254 40.10 -26.48 -17.63
N HIS A 255 40.42 -25.31 -18.20
CA HIS A 255 39.51 -24.50 -19.02
C HIS A 255 38.15 -24.19 -18.36
N TRP A 256 38.07 -24.23 -17.03
CA TRP A 256 36.82 -24.07 -16.27
C TRP A 256 36.12 -22.74 -16.57
N TYR A 257 36.86 -21.72 -17.01
CA TYR A 257 36.32 -20.43 -17.44
C TYR A 257 35.39 -20.52 -18.66
N THR A 258 35.42 -21.63 -19.41
CA THR A 258 34.49 -21.92 -20.53
C THR A 258 33.24 -22.67 -20.10
N THR A 259 33.24 -23.25 -18.89
CA THR A 259 32.07 -23.92 -18.34
C THR A 259 30.97 -22.93 -18.02
N ARG A 260 29.72 -23.41 -17.90
CA ARG A 260 28.57 -22.59 -17.52
C ARG A 260 28.82 -21.87 -16.18
N GLN A 261 29.36 -22.57 -15.18
CA GLN A 261 29.63 -22.04 -13.85
C GLN A 261 30.74 -20.96 -13.90
N GLY A 262 31.82 -21.23 -14.64
CA GLY A 262 32.89 -20.25 -14.84
C GLY A 262 32.40 -18.97 -15.53
N GLN A 263 31.57 -19.10 -16.58
CA GLN A 263 30.99 -17.96 -17.29
C GLN A 263 30.02 -17.15 -16.43
N ILE A 264 29.23 -17.80 -15.56
CA ILE A 264 28.36 -17.11 -14.58
C ILE A 264 29.22 -16.32 -13.58
N ALA A 265 30.26 -16.92 -13.01
CA ALA A 265 31.15 -16.25 -12.06
C ALA A 265 31.84 -15.04 -12.71
N ILE A 266 32.43 -15.21 -13.89
CA ILE A 266 33.06 -14.12 -14.65
C ILE A 266 32.04 -13.00 -14.94
N SER A 267 30.83 -13.35 -15.37
CA SER A 267 29.77 -12.37 -15.63
C SER A 267 29.36 -11.61 -14.36
N PHE A 268 29.30 -12.28 -13.20
CA PHE A 268 29.02 -11.64 -11.92
C PHE A 268 30.10 -10.62 -11.55
N PHE A 269 31.38 -11.00 -11.56
CA PHE A 269 32.48 -10.09 -11.20
C PHE A 269 32.67 -8.96 -12.22
N LYS A 270 32.28 -9.16 -13.48
CA LYS A 270 32.23 -8.08 -14.48
C LYS A 270 31.08 -7.11 -14.22
N LYS A 271 29.90 -7.63 -13.88
CA LYS A 271 28.69 -6.83 -13.62
C LYS A 271 28.78 -6.09 -12.29
N PHE A 272 29.38 -6.69 -11.28
CA PHE A 272 29.55 -6.14 -9.93
C PHE A 272 31.02 -6.24 -9.50
N PRO A 273 31.89 -5.33 -9.95
CA PRO A 273 33.30 -5.34 -9.59
C PRO A 273 33.50 -5.18 -8.08
N ILE A 274 34.41 -5.94 -7.47
CA ILE A 274 34.65 -5.91 -6.01
C ILE A 274 34.88 -4.48 -5.52
N LYS A 275 35.69 -3.71 -6.25
CA LYS A 275 36.03 -2.33 -5.90
C LYS A 275 34.81 -1.43 -5.81
N ASP A 276 33.79 -1.64 -6.64
CA ASP A 276 32.59 -0.80 -6.68
C ASP A 276 31.60 -1.16 -5.56
N ILE A 277 31.67 -2.39 -5.06
CA ILE A 277 30.79 -2.89 -4.00
C ILE A 277 31.40 -2.73 -2.61
N LEU A 278 32.66 -3.08 -2.43
CA LEU A 278 33.33 -3.15 -1.13
C LEU A 278 34.34 -2.03 -0.88
N ASP A 279 34.53 -1.12 -1.85
CA ASP A 279 35.58 -0.09 -1.81
C ASP A 279 36.98 -0.69 -1.56
N SER A 280 37.18 -1.95 -1.96
CA SER A 280 38.35 -2.80 -1.71
C SER A 280 38.66 -3.65 -2.94
N ASN A 281 39.92 -4.08 -3.09
CA ASN A 281 40.33 -5.03 -4.13
C ASN A 281 40.21 -6.50 -3.70
N ARG A 282 39.71 -6.76 -2.48
CA ARG A 282 39.59 -8.10 -1.89
C ARG A 282 38.24 -8.27 -1.22
N LEU A 283 37.74 -9.51 -1.19
CA LEU A 283 36.60 -9.88 -0.36
C LEU A 283 36.92 -9.67 1.12
N SER A 284 35.89 -9.44 1.92
CA SER A 284 35.99 -9.27 3.38
C SER A 284 36.22 -10.59 4.12
N ILE A 285 36.06 -11.71 3.40
CA ILE A 285 36.26 -13.08 3.90
C ILE A 285 37.63 -13.63 3.51
N ASP A 286 38.20 -14.46 4.37
CA ASP A 286 39.44 -15.18 4.08
C ASP A 286 39.13 -16.42 3.22
N LEU A 287 39.59 -16.42 1.97
CA LEU A 287 39.40 -17.53 1.04
C LEU A 287 40.52 -18.57 1.17
N PRO A 288 40.20 -19.88 1.07
CA PRO A 288 41.21 -20.90 0.79
C PRO A 288 41.99 -20.58 -0.48
N LYS A 289 43.27 -20.99 -0.53
CA LYS A 289 44.20 -20.69 -1.64
C LYS A 289 43.60 -21.00 -3.02
N GLU A 290 42.93 -22.14 -3.16
CA GLU A 290 42.29 -22.55 -4.42
C GLU A 290 41.22 -21.57 -4.92
N LEU A 291 40.40 -21.01 -4.02
CA LEU A 291 39.38 -20.04 -4.38
C LEU A 291 40.00 -18.66 -4.65
N GLN A 292 41.07 -18.32 -3.93
CA GLN A 292 41.85 -17.10 -4.17
C GLN A 292 42.50 -17.11 -5.56
N ASP A 293 43.03 -18.26 -5.99
CA ASP A 293 43.63 -18.44 -7.32
C ASP A 293 42.57 -18.30 -8.43
N LYS A 294 41.38 -18.88 -8.24
CA LYS A 294 40.23 -18.69 -9.15
C LYS A 294 39.82 -17.22 -9.24
N LEU A 295 39.69 -16.53 -8.11
CA LEU A 295 39.32 -15.12 -8.09
C LEU A 295 40.35 -14.24 -8.82
N THR A 296 41.64 -14.50 -8.59
CA THR A 296 42.74 -13.82 -9.26
C THR A 296 42.70 -14.07 -10.77
N PHE A 297 42.43 -15.30 -11.19
CA PHE A 297 42.24 -15.62 -12.61
C PHE A 297 41.07 -14.84 -13.21
N ILE A 298 39.91 -14.77 -12.54
CA ILE A 298 38.75 -14.00 -13.03
C ILE A 298 39.12 -12.53 -13.22
N HIS A 299 39.78 -11.92 -12.24
CA HIS A 299 40.22 -10.53 -12.34
C HIS A 299 41.14 -10.29 -13.53
N ASN A 300 42.16 -11.14 -13.70
CA ASN A 300 43.07 -11.06 -14.83
C ASN A 300 42.35 -11.29 -16.16
N TYR A 301 41.42 -12.24 -16.21
CA TYR A 301 40.62 -12.55 -17.39
C TYR A 301 39.75 -11.36 -17.82
N ILE A 302 39.09 -10.69 -16.87
CA ILE A 302 38.28 -9.49 -17.13
C ILE A 302 39.17 -8.32 -17.58
N GLN A 303 40.32 -8.10 -16.92
CA GLN A 303 41.23 -7.00 -17.25
C GLN A 303 41.92 -7.17 -18.61
N GLN A 304 42.17 -8.40 -19.04
CA GLN A 304 42.88 -8.68 -20.30
C GLN A 304 41.97 -8.62 -21.55
N ASP A 305 40.65 -8.44 -21.38
CA ASP A 305 39.65 -8.18 -22.43
C ASP A 305 39.68 -9.11 -23.67
N LYS A 306 40.29 -10.30 -23.54
CA LYS A 306 40.69 -11.12 -24.70
C LYS A 306 39.59 -12.00 -25.31
N LYS A 307 38.41 -12.11 -24.71
CA LYS A 307 37.27 -12.83 -25.31
C LYS A 307 35.94 -12.17 -24.95
N ILE A 308 35.10 -12.02 -25.97
CA ILE A 308 33.70 -11.64 -25.88
C ILE A 308 33.03 -12.58 -24.86
N ILE A 309 32.82 -12.12 -23.63
CA ILE A 309 31.91 -12.77 -22.70
C ILE A 309 30.53 -12.52 -23.29
N PRO A 310 29.83 -13.53 -23.82
CA PRO A 310 28.52 -13.30 -24.41
C PRO A 310 27.60 -12.82 -23.30
N GLN A 311 27.02 -11.63 -23.45
CA GLN A 311 25.88 -11.21 -22.63
C GLN A 311 24.75 -12.20 -22.91
N ASN A 312 24.62 -13.18 -22.03
CA ASN A 312 23.59 -14.19 -22.12
C ASN A 312 22.58 -13.91 -21.02
N ASN A 313 21.33 -13.61 -21.41
CA ASN A 313 20.23 -13.40 -20.47
C ASN A 313 20.08 -14.57 -19.48
N ASN A 314 20.50 -15.79 -19.84
CA ASN A 314 20.47 -16.93 -18.92
C ASN A 314 21.52 -16.84 -17.79
N TYR A 315 22.65 -16.15 -18.00
CA TYR A 315 23.64 -15.90 -16.94
C TYR A 315 23.16 -14.82 -15.99
N ASP A 316 22.56 -13.75 -16.50
CA ASP A 316 21.94 -12.71 -15.65
C ASP A 316 20.85 -13.30 -14.74
N LYS A 317 20.01 -14.19 -15.28
CA LYS A 317 19.01 -14.93 -14.48
C LYS A 317 19.67 -15.76 -13.37
N ALA A 318 20.75 -16.48 -13.68
CA ALA A 318 21.47 -17.28 -12.69
C ALA A 318 22.13 -16.41 -11.61
N ILE A 319 22.69 -15.25 -11.99
CA ILE A 319 23.26 -14.27 -11.07
C ILE A 319 22.17 -13.73 -10.14
N CYS A 320 21.05 -13.23 -10.68
CA CYS A 320 19.95 -12.71 -9.88
C CYS A 320 19.39 -13.78 -8.93
N ALA A 321 19.25 -15.03 -9.39
CA ALA A 321 18.82 -16.14 -8.55
C ALA A 321 19.82 -16.42 -7.40
N ARG A 322 21.12 -16.33 -7.67
CA ARG A 322 22.16 -16.51 -6.65
C ARG A 322 22.14 -15.38 -5.63
N ILE A 323 22.05 -14.12 -6.07
CA ILE A 323 21.93 -12.96 -5.19
C ILE A 323 20.68 -13.09 -4.31
N ALA A 324 19.53 -13.42 -4.92
CA ALA A 324 18.27 -13.62 -4.21
C ALA A 324 18.42 -14.70 -3.13
N HIS A 325 18.92 -15.88 -3.51
CA HIS A 325 19.13 -16.99 -2.58
C HIS A 325 20.04 -16.59 -1.40
N THR A 326 21.17 -15.94 -1.68
CA THR A 326 22.10 -15.48 -0.65
C THR A 326 21.45 -14.43 0.26
N TYR A 327 20.74 -13.45 -0.33
CA TYR A 327 20.07 -12.39 0.42
C TYR A 327 19.00 -12.97 1.37
N TYR A 328 18.10 -13.83 0.90
CA TYR A 328 17.07 -14.41 1.77
C TYR A 328 17.66 -15.26 2.88
N ASN A 329 18.72 -16.02 2.62
CA ASN A 329 19.25 -16.96 3.59
C ASN A 329 20.26 -16.37 4.56
N TYR A 330 20.96 -15.30 4.16
CA TYR A 330 22.09 -14.78 4.91
C TYR A 330 22.06 -13.27 5.10
N SER A 331 21.03 -12.52 4.68
CA SER A 331 20.95 -11.09 5.02
C SER A 331 20.67 -10.91 6.50
N TYR A 332 21.41 -9.98 7.12
CA TYR A 332 21.19 -9.55 8.50
C TYR A 332 19.78 -8.99 8.69
N GLU A 333 19.25 -8.25 7.71
CA GLU A 333 17.91 -7.64 7.77
C GLU A 333 16.79 -8.70 7.79
N MET A 334 16.98 -9.80 7.05
CA MET A 334 15.98 -10.86 6.90
C MET A 334 16.02 -11.92 8.00
N ASN A 335 17.19 -12.17 8.56
CA ASN A 335 17.43 -13.34 9.42
C ASN A 335 17.73 -12.96 10.88
N ILE A 336 17.83 -11.66 11.21
CA ILE A 336 18.03 -11.19 12.58
C ILE A 336 16.78 -10.49 13.09
N TYR A 337 16.16 -11.12 14.08
CA TYR A 337 14.88 -10.70 14.67
C TYR A 337 14.79 -9.20 15.03
N PRO A 338 15.78 -8.59 15.73
CA PRO A 338 15.72 -7.17 16.04
C PRO A 338 15.58 -6.26 14.81
N CYS A 339 16.27 -6.57 13.70
CA CYS A 339 16.20 -5.76 12.47
C CYS A 339 14.85 -5.91 11.77
N LEU A 340 14.41 -7.15 11.60
CA LEU A 340 13.12 -7.47 11.02
C LEU A 340 11.97 -6.78 11.76
N SER A 341 12.05 -6.73 13.09
CA SER A 341 11.05 -6.10 13.94
C SER A 341 11.06 -4.56 13.88
N PHE A 342 12.20 -3.94 13.56
CA PHE A 342 12.32 -2.49 13.40
C PHE A 342 11.60 -2.02 12.13
N ASP A 343 11.72 -2.77 11.04
CA ASP A 343 11.05 -2.48 9.76
C ASP A 343 9.52 -2.56 9.86
N ILE A 344 8.99 -3.42 10.74
CA ILE A 344 7.55 -3.54 11.03
C ILE A 344 6.95 -2.22 11.55
N VAL A 345 7.74 -1.37 12.21
CA VAL A 345 7.23 -0.12 12.82
C VAL A 345 7.42 1.12 11.98
N GLN A 346 8.55 1.24 11.29
CA GLN A 346 8.83 2.50 10.59
C GLN A 346 8.28 2.53 9.17
N ASN A 347 8.32 1.41 8.44
CA ASN A 347 8.19 1.45 6.98
C ASN A 347 7.26 0.39 6.38
N ASN A 348 7.00 -0.74 7.04
CA ASN A 348 6.33 -1.88 6.41
C ASN A 348 4.94 -2.19 7.00
N ASN A 349 3.93 -1.42 6.56
CA ASN A 349 2.52 -1.59 6.96
C ASN A 349 1.97 -3.01 6.70
N HIS A 350 2.54 -3.75 5.74
CA HIS A 350 2.09 -5.09 5.38
C HIS A 350 2.42 -6.15 6.43
N LEU A 351 3.70 -6.24 6.86
CA LEU A 351 4.13 -7.21 7.87
C LEU A 351 3.49 -6.95 9.23
N SER A 352 3.29 -5.67 9.57
CA SER A 352 2.57 -5.27 10.77
C SER A 352 1.12 -5.79 10.77
N LYS A 353 0.39 -5.66 9.65
CA LYS A 353 -0.97 -6.20 9.51
C LYS A 353 -1.01 -7.72 9.64
N ILE A 354 -0.11 -8.45 8.97
CA ILE A 354 -0.05 -9.92 9.07
C ILE A 354 0.17 -10.35 10.52
N LEU A 355 1.12 -9.71 11.22
CA LEU A 355 1.42 -10.03 12.60
C LEU A 355 0.22 -9.73 13.52
N GLN A 356 -0.48 -8.61 13.32
CA GLN A 356 -1.70 -8.28 14.08
C GLN A 356 -2.82 -9.30 13.86
N GLU A 357 -3.03 -9.73 12.61
CA GLU A 357 -4.05 -10.71 12.30
C GLU A 357 -3.75 -12.07 12.92
N GLU A 358 -2.49 -12.53 12.88
CA GLU A 358 -2.11 -13.80 13.47
C GLU A 358 -2.20 -13.76 15.01
N ILE A 359 -1.75 -12.67 15.64
CA ILE A 359 -1.88 -12.48 17.09
C ILE A 359 -3.34 -12.53 17.55
N LYS A 360 -4.28 -11.98 16.76
CA LYS A 360 -5.71 -12.01 17.09
C LYS A 360 -6.33 -13.40 16.99
N LYS A 361 -5.77 -14.27 16.13
CA LYS A 361 -6.32 -15.61 15.84
C LYS A 361 -5.68 -16.69 16.70
N ASN A 362 -4.43 -16.50 17.13
CA ASN A 362 -3.61 -17.54 17.72
C ASN A 362 -2.97 -17.09 19.04
N GLU A 363 -3.56 -17.51 20.16
CA GLU A 363 -3.07 -17.18 21.50
C GLU A 363 -1.67 -17.75 21.79
N VAL A 364 -1.30 -18.92 21.25
CA VAL A 364 0.05 -19.47 21.42
C VAL A 364 1.06 -18.59 20.68
N PHE A 365 0.75 -18.18 19.45
CA PHE A 365 1.60 -17.26 18.69
C PHE A 365 1.77 -15.92 19.40
N LYS A 366 0.68 -15.37 19.96
CA LYS A 366 0.72 -14.15 20.79
C LYS A 366 1.66 -14.29 21.98
N GLN A 367 1.62 -15.42 22.69
CA GLN A 367 2.56 -15.70 23.78
C GLN A 367 4.01 -15.82 23.28
N ILE A 368 4.24 -16.44 22.12
CA ILE A 368 5.57 -16.56 21.50
C ILE A 368 6.10 -15.17 21.13
N CYS A 369 5.27 -14.32 20.52
CA CYS A 369 5.61 -12.92 20.24
C CYS A 369 5.98 -12.17 21.53
N ALA A 370 5.19 -12.31 22.60
CA ALA A 370 5.53 -11.72 23.89
C ALA A 370 6.87 -12.23 24.43
N CYS A 371 7.12 -13.54 24.43
CA CYS A 371 8.38 -14.15 24.88
C CYS A 371 9.60 -13.64 24.09
N SER A 372 9.46 -13.47 22.77
CA SER A 372 10.54 -13.01 21.89
C SER A 372 11.05 -11.59 22.24
N THR A 373 10.24 -10.80 22.95
CA THR A 373 10.57 -9.42 23.37
C THR A 373 11.19 -9.30 24.74
N PHE A 374 11.39 -10.41 25.47
CA PHE A 374 12.09 -10.37 26.75
C PHE A 374 13.51 -9.83 26.60
N TYR A 375 13.83 -8.90 27.49
CA TYR A 375 15.15 -8.29 27.57
C TYR A 375 16.10 -9.25 28.27
N LEU A 376 17.18 -9.61 27.58
CA LEU A 376 18.30 -10.32 28.18
C LEU A 376 19.33 -9.25 28.57
N GLU A 377 19.46 -8.94 29.86
CA GLU A 377 20.44 -7.98 30.39
C GLU A 377 21.91 -8.35 30.07
N HIS A 378 22.17 -9.56 29.57
CA HIS A 378 23.54 -10.11 29.42
C HIS A 378 24.01 -10.44 28.01
N ASN A 379 23.33 -10.02 26.94
CA ASN A 379 23.88 -10.12 25.58
C ASN A 379 24.22 -8.75 25.00
N ILE A 380 25.06 -8.01 25.73
CA ILE A 380 25.65 -6.74 25.28
C ILE A 380 27.00 -7.04 24.64
N ARG A 381 26.98 -7.31 23.34
CA ARG A 381 28.12 -7.04 22.45
C ARG A 381 27.62 -6.42 21.15
N SER A 382 27.13 -5.18 21.25
CA SER A 382 27.15 -4.09 20.24
C SER A 382 25.98 -3.13 20.50
N ASP A 383 26.25 -1.82 20.59
CA ASP A 383 25.26 -0.76 20.85
C ASP A 383 24.07 -0.72 19.87
N SER A 384 24.18 -1.30 18.67
CA SER A 384 23.08 -1.39 17.71
C SER A 384 21.97 -2.35 18.13
N ASN A 385 22.29 -3.43 18.85
CA ASN A 385 21.31 -4.44 19.29
C ASN A 385 20.46 -3.94 20.47
N THR A 386 20.99 -3.04 21.30
CA THR A 386 20.30 -2.47 22.47
C THR A 386 19.13 -1.56 22.04
N ARG A 387 19.33 -0.74 21.00
CA ARG A 387 18.29 0.15 20.44
C ARG A 387 17.23 -0.62 19.65
N SER A 388 17.65 -1.65 18.92
CA SER A 388 16.75 -2.51 18.14
C SER A 388 15.84 -3.35 19.04
N ASN A 389 16.37 -3.93 20.13
CA ASN A 389 15.59 -4.67 21.12
C ASN A 389 14.59 -3.78 21.88
N ALA A 390 14.98 -2.54 22.23
CA ALA A 390 14.09 -1.56 22.86
C ALA A 390 12.93 -1.16 21.92
N MET A 391 13.20 -0.99 20.61
CA MET A 391 12.13 -0.78 19.63
C MET A 391 11.27 -2.02 19.43
N THR A 392 11.85 -3.22 19.36
CA THR A 392 11.11 -4.49 19.24
C THR A 392 10.09 -4.65 20.37
N ALA A 393 10.50 -4.35 21.60
CA ALA A 393 9.64 -4.35 22.78
C ALA A 393 8.55 -3.28 22.69
N LEU A 394 8.82 -2.10 22.11
CA LEU A 394 7.79 -1.09 21.82
C LEU A 394 6.82 -1.55 20.73
N VAL A 395 7.30 -2.24 19.67
CA VAL A 395 6.50 -2.76 18.56
C VAL A 395 5.47 -3.76 19.08
N ILE A 396 5.91 -4.82 19.77
CA ILE A 396 5.00 -5.87 20.21
C ILE A 396 4.13 -5.41 21.39
N ARG A 397 4.59 -4.44 22.19
CA ARG A 397 3.75 -3.75 23.18
C ARG A 397 2.65 -2.87 22.55
N HIS A 398 2.84 -2.41 21.31
CA HIS A 398 1.77 -1.78 20.54
C HIS A 398 0.82 -2.80 19.90
N LEU A 399 1.29 -4.03 19.64
CA LEU A 399 0.52 -5.07 18.93
C LEU A 399 -0.17 -6.07 19.88
N SER A 400 0.32 -6.22 21.11
CA SER A 400 -0.25 -7.02 22.19
C SER A 400 -0.59 -6.10 23.37
N ASN A 401 -1.76 -6.29 23.99
CA ASN A 401 -2.17 -5.50 25.13
C ASN A 401 -1.09 -5.52 26.22
N ARG A 402 -0.72 -4.32 26.72
CA ARG A 402 0.37 -4.10 27.70
C ARG A 402 0.30 -4.98 28.95
N ASN A 403 -0.91 -5.44 29.31
CA ASN A 403 -1.16 -6.30 30.47
C ASN A 403 -0.66 -7.74 30.24
N ASP A 404 -0.76 -8.28 29.03
CA ASP A 404 -0.42 -9.69 28.74
C ASP A 404 1.09 -9.95 28.86
N PHE A 405 1.91 -8.94 28.59
CA PHE A 405 3.38 -9.03 28.64
C PHE A 405 3.94 -9.11 30.06
N LEU A 406 3.42 -8.27 30.96
CA LEU A 406 3.79 -8.29 32.39
C LEU A 406 3.45 -9.64 33.02
N THR A 407 2.27 -10.19 32.67
CA THR A 407 1.82 -11.50 33.15
C THR A 407 2.72 -12.65 32.67
N LEU A 408 3.16 -12.65 31.40
CA LEU A 408 4.01 -13.74 30.89
C LEU A 408 5.41 -13.74 31.54
N THR A 409 5.98 -12.56 31.79
CA THR A 409 7.31 -12.41 32.41
C THR A 409 7.30 -12.95 33.83
N GLN A 410 6.26 -12.60 34.59
CA GLN A 410 6.07 -13.07 35.95
C GLN A 410 5.90 -14.59 35.98
N LYS A 411 5.01 -15.14 35.14
CA LYS A 411 4.80 -16.60 35.02
C LYS A 411 6.10 -17.36 34.73
N ILE A 412 6.93 -16.88 33.79
CA ILE A 412 8.22 -17.51 33.46
C ILE A 412 9.22 -17.42 34.62
N ASN A 413 9.22 -16.33 35.39
CA ASN A 413 10.04 -16.21 36.59
C ASN A 413 9.58 -17.10 37.74
N ASP A 414 8.27 -17.40 37.82
CA ASP A 414 7.70 -18.23 38.88
C ASP A 414 7.99 -19.73 38.65
N ILE A 415 8.12 -20.15 37.40
CA ILE A 415 8.35 -21.57 37.04
C ILE A 415 9.81 -21.93 36.77
N LYS A 416 10.73 -20.96 36.80
CA LYS A 416 12.15 -21.24 36.57
C LYS A 416 12.77 -21.90 37.81
N ASP A 417 13.56 -22.93 37.57
CA ASP A 417 14.43 -23.55 38.57
C ASP A 417 15.53 -22.55 39.01
N PRO A 418 16.16 -22.75 40.18
CA PRO A 418 17.25 -21.89 40.68
C PRO A 418 18.45 -21.77 39.73
N ASP A 419 18.64 -22.76 38.84
CA ASP A 419 19.69 -22.76 37.80
C ASP A 419 19.30 -21.95 36.54
N GLY A 420 18.10 -21.35 36.53
CA GLY A 420 17.58 -20.57 35.40
C GLY A 420 16.99 -21.42 34.27
N SER A 421 16.78 -22.72 34.50
CA SER A 421 16.12 -23.64 33.56
C SER A 421 14.63 -23.81 33.84
N ILE A 422 13.87 -24.23 32.84
CA ILE A 422 12.45 -24.54 32.92
C ILE A 422 12.27 -25.98 32.46
N ASP A 423 11.56 -26.79 33.24
CA ASP A 423 11.14 -28.13 32.85
C ASP A 423 10.00 -28.04 31.82
N CYS A 424 10.27 -28.37 30.56
CA CYS A 424 9.28 -28.26 29.49
C CYS A 424 8.30 -29.46 29.44
N THR A 425 8.49 -30.48 30.29
CA THR A 425 7.65 -31.69 30.31
C THR A 425 6.46 -31.57 31.26
N LYS A 426 6.54 -30.66 32.23
CA LYS A 426 5.47 -30.41 33.20
C LYS A 426 4.38 -29.52 32.61
N ASP A 427 3.18 -29.67 33.16
CA ASP A 427 2.09 -28.75 32.88
C ASP A 427 2.24 -27.51 33.78
N HIS A 428 2.50 -26.37 33.13
CA HIS A 428 2.62 -25.04 33.74
C HIS A 428 1.38 -24.17 33.44
N GLY A 429 0.24 -24.77 33.13
CA GLY A 429 -1.01 -24.08 32.80
C GLY A 429 -0.93 -23.33 31.46
N ASP A 430 -1.26 -22.04 31.46
CA ASP A 430 -1.43 -21.24 30.23
C ASP A 430 -0.18 -21.14 29.34
N ILE A 431 1.02 -21.42 29.88
CA ILE A 431 2.29 -21.33 29.15
C ILE A 431 2.80 -22.69 28.66
N THR A 432 2.12 -23.80 29.00
CA THR A 432 2.50 -25.16 28.59
C THR A 432 2.57 -25.28 27.07
N SER A 433 1.61 -24.70 26.35
CA SER A 433 1.58 -24.75 24.88
C SER A 433 2.76 -24.00 24.25
N LEU A 434 3.12 -22.82 24.77
CA LEU A 434 4.31 -22.08 24.35
C LEU A 434 5.59 -22.88 24.60
N LEU A 435 5.73 -23.47 25.80
CA LEU A 435 6.90 -24.26 26.16
C LEU A 435 7.03 -25.49 25.28
N ARG A 436 5.93 -26.21 25.00
CA ARG A 436 5.94 -27.36 24.09
C ARG A 436 6.39 -26.95 22.68
N GLU A 437 5.82 -25.88 22.13
CA GLU A 437 6.15 -25.39 20.78
C GLU A 437 7.63 -24.99 20.66
N LEU A 438 8.18 -24.30 21.66
CA LEU A 438 9.56 -23.80 21.64
C LEU A 438 10.58 -24.78 22.25
N SER A 439 10.16 -25.88 22.89
CA SER A 439 11.09 -26.84 23.50
C SER A 439 11.84 -27.68 22.46
N HIS A 440 11.25 -27.89 21.29
CA HIS A 440 11.72 -28.84 20.26
C HIS A 440 12.08 -30.23 20.83
N GLY A 441 11.33 -30.70 21.84
CA GLY A 441 11.54 -31.99 22.49
C GLY A 441 12.58 -32.00 23.61
N ASP A 442 13.20 -30.86 23.94
CA ASP A 442 14.08 -30.74 25.11
C ASP A 442 13.26 -30.89 26.41
N LYS A 443 13.74 -31.72 27.34
CA LYS A 443 13.12 -31.86 28.67
C LYS A 443 13.29 -30.62 29.53
N LYS A 444 14.41 -29.90 29.39
CA LYS A 444 14.70 -28.65 30.09
C LYS A 444 15.21 -27.59 29.12
N CYS A 445 14.79 -26.35 29.30
CA CYS A 445 15.21 -25.21 28.48
C CYS A 445 15.57 -24.01 29.37
N THR A 446 16.71 -23.36 29.15
CA THR A 446 17.05 -22.11 29.86
C THR A 446 16.27 -20.94 29.30
N VAL A 447 15.96 -19.94 30.13
CA VAL A 447 15.23 -18.74 29.70
C VAL A 447 15.89 -18.06 28.48
N PRO A 448 17.23 -17.88 28.40
CA PRO A 448 17.86 -17.32 27.20
C PRO A 448 17.67 -18.18 25.94
N LYS A 449 17.71 -19.51 26.07
CA LYS A 449 17.50 -20.44 24.95
C LYS A 449 16.05 -20.37 24.47
N LEU A 450 15.10 -20.29 25.39
CA LEU A 450 13.67 -20.12 25.10
C LEU A 450 13.40 -18.81 24.33
N ILE A 451 13.96 -17.70 24.78
CA ILE A 451 13.84 -16.39 24.12
C ILE A 451 14.43 -16.45 22.70
N ASN A 452 15.61 -17.04 22.53
CA ASN A 452 16.24 -17.16 21.21
C ASN A 452 15.38 -18.00 20.25
N ARG A 453 14.77 -19.07 20.73
CA ARG A 453 13.84 -19.89 19.94
C ARG A 453 12.57 -19.15 19.58
N ALA A 454 12.00 -18.38 20.51
CA ALA A 454 10.86 -17.51 20.22
C ALA A 454 11.18 -16.48 19.12
N ARG A 455 12.36 -15.84 19.21
CA ARG A 455 12.83 -14.89 18.19
C ARG A 455 12.98 -15.56 16.82
N ASN A 456 13.61 -16.74 16.77
CA ASN A 456 13.74 -17.51 15.53
C ASN A 456 12.37 -17.92 14.96
N TYR A 457 11.42 -18.32 15.82
CA TYR A 457 10.07 -18.69 15.41
C TYR A 457 9.36 -17.52 14.72
N VAL A 458 9.40 -16.32 15.33
CA VAL A 458 8.77 -15.11 14.75
C VAL A 458 9.49 -14.69 13.47
N THR A 459 10.83 -14.74 13.42
CA THR A 459 11.60 -14.46 12.21
C THR A 459 11.23 -15.41 11.07
N LEU A 460 11.13 -16.72 11.33
CA LEU A 460 10.74 -17.70 10.32
C LEU A 460 9.30 -17.50 9.83
N PHE A 461 8.38 -17.14 10.73
CA PHE A 461 7.02 -16.78 10.36
C PHE A 461 7.01 -15.59 9.41
N LEU A 462 7.64 -14.48 9.80
CA LEU A 462 7.67 -13.25 9.01
C LEU A 462 8.40 -13.44 7.68
N LYS A 463 9.50 -14.20 7.65
CA LYS A 463 10.27 -14.50 6.43
C LYS A 463 9.41 -15.14 5.33
N LYS A 464 8.40 -15.97 5.69
CA LYS A 464 7.45 -16.54 4.71
C LYS A 464 6.60 -15.47 4.01
N HIS A 465 6.45 -14.31 4.63
CA HIS A 465 5.64 -13.19 4.15
C HIS A 465 6.48 -12.03 3.60
N ILE A 466 7.80 -12.19 3.47
CA ILE A 466 8.68 -11.20 2.87
C ILE A 466 9.17 -11.77 1.53
N PRO A 467 8.34 -11.69 0.47
CA PRO A 467 8.77 -12.16 -0.83
C PRO A 467 9.88 -11.28 -1.41
N SER A 468 10.07 -10.03 -0.96
CA SER A 468 11.32 -9.25 -1.09
C SER A 468 11.30 -8.03 -0.15
N HIS A 469 12.46 -7.44 0.18
CA HIS A 469 12.53 -6.22 1.02
C HIS A 469 12.17 -4.95 0.24
N LEU A 470 12.23 -4.99 -1.09
CA LEU A 470 12.13 -3.79 -1.89
C LEU A 470 10.66 -3.47 -2.22
N GLU A 471 10.07 -2.63 -1.39
CA GLU A 471 8.82 -1.95 -1.70
C GLU A 471 9.10 -0.82 -2.71
N ARG A 472 8.42 -0.88 -3.86
CA ARG A 472 8.41 0.20 -4.85
C ARG A 472 7.09 0.94 -4.76
N THR A 473 7.16 2.25 -4.95
CA THR A 473 5.97 3.09 -5.08
C THR A 473 5.90 3.65 -6.49
N THR A 474 4.73 3.55 -7.11
CA THR A 474 4.47 4.20 -8.40
C THR A 474 3.18 4.99 -8.34
N THR A 475 3.11 6.07 -9.11
CA THR A 475 1.92 6.92 -9.20
C THR A 475 1.36 6.87 -10.61
N ILE A 476 0.14 6.38 -10.73
CA ILE A 476 -0.59 6.24 -11.98
C ILE A 476 -1.69 7.30 -12.03
N LYS A 477 -1.72 8.06 -13.12
CA LYS A 477 -2.84 8.97 -13.41
C LYS A 477 -3.87 8.23 -14.26
N LEU A 478 -5.11 8.21 -13.80
CA LEU A 478 -6.22 7.49 -14.41
C LEU A 478 -7.40 8.44 -14.64
N ASN A 479 -8.15 8.21 -15.71
CA ASN A 479 -9.40 8.91 -15.97
C ASN A 479 -10.56 8.08 -15.43
N VAL A 480 -11.37 8.67 -14.56
CA VAL A 480 -12.53 8.01 -13.95
C VAL A 480 -13.74 8.07 -14.88
N VAL A 481 -14.31 6.91 -15.13
CA VAL A 481 -15.55 6.75 -15.88
C VAL A 481 -16.75 6.96 -14.96
N ASN A 482 -16.76 6.29 -13.80
CA ASN A 482 -17.85 6.35 -12.83
C ASN A 482 -17.36 6.11 -11.40
N VAL A 483 -18.09 6.66 -10.42
CA VAL A 483 -18.00 6.28 -9.01
C VAL A 483 -19.33 5.66 -8.61
N THR A 484 -19.29 4.42 -8.14
CA THR A 484 -20.48 3.64 -7.81
C THR A 484 -20.38 3.17 -6.37
N GLN A 485 -21.42 3.40 -5.59
CA GLN A 485 -21.59 2.74 -4.31
C GLN A 485 -22.17 1.35 -4.51
N LEU A 486 -21.46 0.36 -3.98
CA LEU A 486 -21.79 -1.05 -4.01
C LEU A 486 -22.39 -1.45 -2.66
N SER A 487 -23.62 -1.93 -2.67
CA SER A 487 -24.32 -2.44 -1.48
C SER A 487 -24.79 -3.88 -1.70
N THR A 488 -24.76 -4.69 -0.63
CA THR A 488 -25.29 -6.05 -0.60
C THR A 488 -26.80 -6.10 -0.43
N LYS A 489 -27.40 -5.03 0.13
CA LYS A 489 -28.85 -4.85 0.19
C LYS A 489 -29.28 -3.99 -0.99
N SER A 490 -30.30 -4.43 -1.72
CA SER A 490 -31.10 -3.55 -2.59
C SER A 490 -31.75 -2.50 -1.69
N GLN A 491 -31.02 -1.43 -1.38
CA GLN A 491 -31.65 -0.24 -0.82
C GLN A 491 -32.45 0.34 -1.98
N LYS A 492 -33.76 0.52 -1.77
CA LYS A 492 -34.66 1.18 -2.74
C LYS A 492 -33.92 2.33 -3.39
N GLU A 493 -33.80 2.31 -4.72
CA GLU A 493 -33.20 3.38 -5.50
C GLU A 493 -33.72 4.74 -5.00
N LYS A 494 -32.88 5.46 -4.25
CA LYS A 494 -33.11 6.88 -4.04
C LYS A 494 -32.61 7.55 -5.30
N ILE A 495 -33.58 7.97 -6.11
CA ILE A 495 -33.43 8.56 -7.44
C ILE A 495 -32.28 9.59 -7.39
N PRO A 496 -31.23 9.46 -8.21
CA PRO A 496 -30.17 10.46 -8.29
C PRO A 496 -30.77 11.79 -8.76
N PRO A 497 -30.15 12.95 -8.45
CA PRO A 497 -30.64 14.23 -8.95
C PRO A 497 -30.65 14.21 -10.48
N THR A 498 -31.85 14.26 -11.06
CA THR A 498 -32.06 14.33 -12.50
C THR A 498 -31.58 15.69 -13.01
N THR A 499 -30.42 15.71 -13.66
CA THR A 499 -30.04 16.80 -14.57
C THR A 499 -29.62 16.22 -15.92
N SER A 500 -30.51 15.45 -16.55
CA SER A 500 -30.52 15.34 -18.00
C SER A 500 -31.47 16.41 -18.56
N ILE A 501 -30.93 17.55 -18.95
CA ILE A 501 -31.63 18.41 -19.90
C ILE A 501 -31.50 17.70 -21.25
N ASN A 502 -32.54 16.95 -21.64
CA ASN A 502 -32.65 16.43 -22.99
C ASN A 502 -32.78 17.62 -23.95
N SER A 503 -31.76 17.85 -24.75
CA SER A 503 -31.73 18.87 -25.82
C SER A 503 -32.50 18.42 -27.07
N SER A 504 -33.70 17.83 -26.91
CA SER A 504 -34.50 17.31 -28.03
C SER A 504 -35.99 17.62 -27.94
N VAL A 505 -36.37 18.71 -27.26
CA VAL A 505 -37.73 19.26 -27.32
C VAL A 505 -37.63 20.76 -27.60
N LEU A 506 -37.16 21.09 -28.80
CA LEU A 506 -37.33 22.43 -29.36
C LEU A 506 -37.38 22.35 -30.89
N GLU A 507 -38.22 21.44 -31.41
CA GLU A 507 -38.64 21.48 -32.81
C GLU A 507 -40.03 20.85 -32.92
N GLY A 508 -40.98 21.63 -33.45
CA GLY A 508 -42.29 21.16 -33.91
C GLY A 508 -43.44 21.34 -32.93
N ASN A 509 -44.22 22.42 -33.11
CA ASN A 509 -45.67 22.33 -33.28
C ASN A 509 -46.26 23.71 -33.59
N THR A 510 -46.27 24.06 -34.88
CA THR A 510 -47.18 25.04 -35.46
C THR A 510 -48.51 24.35 -35.70
N THR A 511 -49.49 24.56 -34.81
CA THR A 511 -50.87 24.09 -35.01
C THR A 511 -51.62 25.05 -35.94
N GLN A 512 -52.02 24.56 -37.12
CA GLN A 512 -53.18 25.08 -37.87
C GLN A 512 -54.45 24.39 -37.37
N PRO A 513 -55.58 25.10 -37.20
CA PRO A 513 -56.85 24.47 -36.85
C PRO A 513 -57.59 23.98 -38.10
N GLN A 514 -57.92 22.69 -38.15
CA GLN A 514 -58.93 22.15 -39.08
C GLN A 514 -60.33 22.29 -38.47
N VAL A 515 -61.19 23.00 -39.19
CA VAL A 515 -62.63 23.02 -39.02
C VAL A 515 -63.19 21.75 -39.67
N HIS A 516 -63.94 20.94 -38.92
CA HIS A 516 -64.85 19.97 -39.50
C HIS A 516 -66.28 20.23 -39.02
N THR A 517 -67.12 20.58 -39.98
CA THR A 517 -68.57 20.62 -39.92
C THR A 517 -69.15 19.20 -39.84
N ARG A 518 -70.08 19.00 -38.90
CA ARG A 518 -71.41 18.47 -39.20
C ARG A 518 -72.41 18.98 -38.18
#